data_AF-A0A699TCA1-F1
#
_entry.id   AF-A0A699TCA1-F1
#
_cell.length_a   1.000
_cell.length_b   1.000
_cell.length_c   1.000
_cell.angle_alpha   90.00
_cell.angle_beta   90.00
_cell.angle_gamma   90.00
#
_symmetry.space_group_name_H-M   'P 1'
#
loop_
_entity.id
_entity.type
_entity.pdbx_description
1 polymer ?
#
loop_
_entity_poly.entity_id
_entity_poly.type
_entity_poly.pdbx_seq_one_letter_code
_entity_poly.pdbx_strand_id
1 'polypeptide(L)'
;MLIYAQALLFLWAEAVATACFTQNRSIVRLRHGKTPYELMHGKQPDLSYFHVFGALCYPTNDSENIGKLQPKADIGIFIGYAP
;
A
#
# COMPACT_ATOMS: atom_id res chain seq x y z
N MET A 1 0.13 12.54 -1.84
CA MET A 1 -0.76 11.42 -1.47
C MET A 1 -1.96 11.92 -0.68
N LEU A 2 -1.79 12.44 0.55
CA LEU A 2 -2.91 12.83 1.42
C LEU A 2 -3.90 13.86 0.80
N ILE A 3 -3.38 15.03 0.35
CA ILE A 3 -4.22 16.09 -0.27
C ILE A 3 -4.88 15.60 -1.56
N TYR A 4 -4.13 14.86 -2.39
CA TYR A 4 -4.62 14.31 -3.65
C TYR A 4 -5.76 13.31 -3.45
N ALA A 5 -5.67 12.48 -2.41
CA ALA A 5 -6.70 11.52 -2.04
C ALA A 5 -7.88 12.16 -1.28
N GLN A 6 -7.86 13.48 -1.03
CA GLN A 6 -8.83 14.18 -0.18
C GLN A 6 -9.02 13.50 1.19
N ALA A 7 -7.94 12.89 1.70
CA ALA A 7 -7.96 12.09 2.91
C ALA A 7 -7.83 12.98 4.17
N LEU A 8 -8.39 12.50 5.28
CA LEU A 8 -8.40 13.21 6.55
C LEU A 8 -6.98 13.36 7.12
N LEU A 9 -6.73 14.49 7.79
CA LEU A 9 -5.38 14.85 8.28
C LEU A 9 -4.79 13.81 9.24
N PHE A 10 -5.61 13.10 10.01
CA PHE A 10 -5.13 12.07 10.93
C PHE A 10 -4.44 10.89 10.22
N LEU A 11 -4.68 10.70 8.91
CA LEU A 11 -4.03 9.68 8.08
C LEU A 11 -2.64 10.10 7.58
N TRP A 12 -2.11 11.22 8.07
CA TRP A 12 -0.80 11.72 7.64
C TRP A 12 0.32 10.70 7.86
N ALA A 13 0.33 10.01 9.01
CA ALA A 13 1.33 8.99 9.32
C ALA A 13 1.30 7.84 8.28
N GLU A 14 0.11 7.39 7.90
CA GLU A 14 -0.09 6.34 6.90
C GLU A 14 0.35 6.78 5.50
N ALA A 15 0.05 8.04 5.13
CA ALA A 15 0.49 8.61 3.86
C ALA A 15 2.02 8.70 3.77
N VAL A 16 2.69 9.07 4.87
CA VAL A 16 4.16 9.10 4.96
C VAL A 16 4.73 7.69 4.90
N ALA A 17 4.19 6.74 5.67
CA ALA A 17 4.64 5.35 5.65
C ALA A 17 4.51 4.74 4.24
N THR A 18 3.39 4.98 3.55
CA THR A 18 3.16 4.53 2.16
C THR A 18 4.14 5.15 1.17
N ALA A 19 4.42 6.45 1.31
CA ALA A 19 5.41 7.12 0.49
C ALA A 19 6.81 6.53 0.70
N CYS A 20 7.22 6.30 1.96
CA CYS A 20 8.50 5.66 2.26
C CYS A 20 8.57 4.22 1.73
N PHE A 21 7.51 3.43 1.94
CA PHE A 21 7.43 2.03 1.48
C PHE A 21 7.61 1.93 -0.04
N THR A 22 6.90 2.77 -0.79
CA THR A 22 6.94 2.80 -2.24
C THR A 22 8.29 3.30 -2.75
N GLN A 23 8.79 4.43 -2.23
CA GLN A 23 10.09 4.99 -2.65
C GLN A 23 11.26 4.04 -2.39
N ASN A 24 11.26 3.34 -1.26
CA ASN A 24 12.32 2.39 -0.92
C ASN A 24 12.39 1.19 -1.87
N ARG A 25 11.30 0.89 -2.57
CA ARG A 25 11.16 -0.27 -3.45
C ARG A 25 11.11 0.09 -4.94
N SER A 26 10.77 1.32 -5.31
CA SER A 26 10.64 1.73 -6.73
C SER A 26 11.76 2.65 -7.20
N ILE A 27 12.37 3.45 -6.32
CA ILE A 27 13.38 4.43 -6.74
C ILE A 27 14.75 3.76 -6.81
N VAL A 28 15.29 3.70 -8.02
CA VAL A 28 16.66 3.25 -8.26
C VAL A 28 17.64 4.37 -7.89
N ARG A 29 18.59 4.07 -6.99
CA ARG A 29 19.70 4.97 -6.68
C ARG A 29 20.76 4.83 -7.75
N LEU A 30 20.94 5.88 -8.56
CA LEU A 30 21.88 5.93 -9.69
C LEU A 30 23.28 5.40 -9.36
N ARG A 31 23.83 5.75 -8.19
CA ARG A 31 25.16 5.31 -7.76
C ARG A 31 25.34 3.78 -7.76
N HIS A 32 24.29 3.05 -7.41
CA HIS A 32 24.37 1.58 -7.23
C HIS A 32 23.57 0.81 -8.29
N GLY A 33 22.77 1.50 -9.12
CA GLY A 33 21.86 0.86 -10.07
C GLY A 33 20.80 -0.02 -9.39
N LYS A 34 20.55 0.19 -8.09
CA LYS A 34 19.65 -0.62 -7.25
C LYS A 34 18.72 0.24 -6.40
N THR A 35 17.57 -0.31 -6.04
CA THR A 35 16.66 0.28 -5.06
C THR A 35 17.19 0.10 -3.63
N PRO A 36 16.79 0.95 -2.66
CA PRO A 36 17.13 0.73 -1.25
C PRO A 36 16.74 -0.68 -0.74
N TYR A 37 15.59 -1.20 -1.17
CA TYR A 37 15.14 -2.55 -0.83
C TYR A 37 16.11 -3.63 -1.35
N GLU A 38 16.56 -3.52 -2.60
CA GLU A 38 17.55 -4.45 -3.17
C GLU A 38 18.89 -4.39 -2.44
N LEU A 39 19.31 -3.20 -2.01
CA LEU A 39 20.55 -3.03 -1.25
C LEU A 39 20.46 -3.67 0.14
N MET A 40 19.29 -3.58 0.79
CA MET A 40 19.08 -4.09 2.15
C MET A 40 18.81 -5.60 2.18
N HIS A 41 18.06 -6.13 1.20
CA HIS A 41 17.61 -7.53 1.21
C HIS A 41 18.26 -8.42 0.15
N GLY A 42 19.05 -7.85 -0.77
CA GLY A 42 19.68 -8.60 -1.85
C GLY A 42 18.71 -9.19 -2.88
N LYS A 43 17.42 -8.80 -2.84
CA LYS A 43 16.35 -9.30 -3.72
C LYS A 43 15.61 -8.12 -4.35
N GLN A 44 15.19 -8.28 -5.61
CA GLN A 44 14.29 -7.33 -6.26
C GLN A 44 12.93 -7.30 -5.56
N PRO A 45 12.37 -6.12 -5.28
CA PRO A 45 11.03 -6.01 -4.72
C PRO A 45 10.00 -6.47 -5.76
N ASP A 46 8.98 -7.19 -5.30
CA ASP A 46 7.76 -7.35 -6.07
C ASP A 46 6.98 -6.02 -6.00
N LEU A 47 6.62 -5.49 -7.17
CA LEU A 47 5.88 -4.23 -7.32
C LEU A 47 4.45 -4.47 -7.80
N SER A 48 4.07 -5.72 -8.09
CA SER A 48 2.78 -6.06 -8.70
C SER A 48 1.58 -5.74 -7.80
N TYR A 49 1.77 -5.76 -6.48
CA TYR A 49 0.74 -5.45 -5.48
C TYR A 49 0.69 -3.95 -5.12
N PHE A 50 1.39 -3.08 -5.84
CA PHE A 50 1.38 -1.67 -5.51
C PHE A 50 0.02 -1.04 -5.87
N HIS A 51 -0.57 -0.40 -4.87
CA HIS A 51 -1.81 0.35 -5.00
C HIS A 51 -1.59 1.84 -4.70
N VAL A 52 -2.41 2.67 -5.33
CA VAL A 52 -2.39 4.12 -5.13
C VAL A 52 -3.04 4.44 -3.79
N PHE A 53 -2.36 5.20 -2.93
CA PHE A 53 -2.94 5.71 -1.68
C PHE A 53 -4.24 6.49 -1.99
N GLY A 54 -5.32 6.15 -1.31
CA GLY A 54 -6.65 6.72 -1.58
C GLY A 54 -7.48 5.97 -2.62
N ALA A 55 -6.95 4.92 -3.25
CA ALA A 55 -7.71 4.12 -4.21
C ALA A 55 -8.85 3.34 -3.53
N LEU A 56 -9.95 3.16 -4.25
CA LEU A 56 -11.03 2.27 -3.85
C LEU A 56 -10.49 0.83 -3.77
N CYS A 57 -10.74 0.14 -2.67
CA CYS A 57 -10.38 -1.26 -2.50
C CYS A 57 -11.56 -2.08 -1.99
N TYR A 58 -11.51 -3.38 -2.27
CA TYR A 58 -12.54 -4.33 -1.89
C TYR A 58 -11.91 -5.46 -1.06
N PRO A 59 -11.57 -5.20 0.21
CA PRO A 59 -11.03 -6.23 1.08
C PRO A 59 -12.04 -7.37 1.20
N THR A 60 -11.55 -8.61 1.09
CA THR A 60 -12.37 -9.79 1.33
C THR A 60 -12.80 -9.79 2.79
N ASN A 61 -14.09 -9.98 3.01
CA ASN A 61 -14.64 -10.22 4.33
C ASN A 61 -14.41 -11.70 4.63
N ASP A 62 -13.50 -11.98 5.55
CA ASP A 62 -13.11 -13.35 5.94
C ASP A 62 -13.80 -13.79 7.26
N SER A 63 -14.85 -13.08 7.69
CA SER A 63 -15.55 -13.45 8.92
C SER A 63 -16.26 -14.81 8.79
N GLU A 64 -16.18 -15.63 9.83
CA GLU A 64 -16.74 -16.99 9.84
C GLU A 64 -18.29 -17.01 9.71
N ASN A 65 -18.94 -15.87 9.94
CA ASN A 65 -20.40 -15.74 9.99
C ASN A 65 -21.04 -15.20 8.70
N ILE A 66 -20.32 -15.19 7.58
CA ILE A 66 -20.85 -14.69 6.30
C ILE A 66 -21.81 -15.74 5.71
N GLY A 67 -23.11 -15.46 5.84
CA GLY A 67 -24.13 -16.27 5.16
C GLY A 67 -23.96 -16.26 3.64
N LYS A 68 -24.47 -17.30 2.95
CA LYS A 68 -24.28 -17.50 1.50
C LYS A 68 -24.66 -16.31 0.59
N LEU A 69 -25.54 -15.42 1.05
CA LEU A 69 -26.03 -14.25 0.30
C LEU A 69 -25.48 -12.92 0.81
N GLN A 70 -24.59 -12.93 1.81
CA GLN A 70 -23.99 -11.73 2.34
C GLN A 70 -22.85 -11.24 1.43
N PRO A 71 -22.59 -9.92 1.40
CA PRO A 71 -21.45 -9.36 0.68
C PRO A 71 -20.14 -10.03 1.11
N LYS A 72 -19.36 -10.48 0.12
CA LYS A 72 -18.05 -11.12 0.36
C LYS A 72 -16.89 -10.13 0.48
N ALA A 73 -17.14 -8.86 0.22
CA ALA A 73 -16.14 -7.82 0.31
C ALA A 73 -16.79 -6.53 0.78
N ASP A 74 -16.06 -5.82 1.62
CA ASP A 74 -16.44 -4.48 2.04
C ASP A 74 -15.86 -3.45 1.06
N ILE A 75 -16.40 -2.23 1.08
CA ILE A 75 -15.83 -1.12 0.30
C ILE A 75 -14.91 -0.33 1.23
N GLY A 76 -13.66 -0.18 0.81
CA GLY A 76 -12.63 0.54 1.56
C GLY A 76 -11.84 1.52 0.71
N ILE A 77 -10.98 2.25 1.38
CA ILE A 77 -9.96 3.11 0.76
C ILE A 77 -8.60 2.53 1.13
N PHE A 78 -7.69 2.42 0.17
CA PHE A 78 -6.33 1.95 0.43
C PHE A 78 -5.52 3.02 1.17
N ILE A 79 -5.13 2.70 2.41
CA ILE A 79 -4.43 3.63 3.32
C ILE A 79 -2.92 3.34 3.40
N GLY A 80 -2.46 2.14 3.07
CA GLY A 80 -1.04 1.85 3.08
C GLY A 80 -0.70 0.38 3.15
N TYR A 81 0.58 0.10 3.32
CA TYR A 81 1.12 -1.25 3.43
C TYR A 81 1.45 -1.56 4.89
N ALA A 82 1.37 -2.84 5.24
CA ALA A 82 1.84 -3.30 6.54
C ALA A 82 3.36 -3.03 6.70
N PRO A 83 3.83 -2.69 7.92
CA PRO A 83 5.26 -2.54 8.23
C PRO A 83 6.09 -3.80 7.95
#